data_AF-A0A356GCW4-F1
#
_entry.id   AF-A0A356GCW4-F1
#
_cell.length_a   1.000
_cell.length_b   1.000
_cell.length_c   1.000
_cell.angle_alpha   90.00
_cell.angle_beta   90.00
_cell.angle_gamma   90.00
#
_symmetry.space_group_name_H-M   'P 1'
#
loop_
_entity.id
_entity.type
_entity.pdbx_description
1 polymer ?
#
loop_
_entity_poly.entity_id
_entity_poly.type
_entity_poly.pdbx_seq_one_letter_code
_entity_poly.pdbx_strand_id
1 'polypeptide(L)' 'MDTSRYLDYEEAEEKPRARIVAYCDHCGYAIYSTDEAFEIEGNGDIIHKDCWCEYAEEHMLDFVRKASFSAAY' A
#
# COMPACT_ATOMS: atom_id res chain seq x y z
N MET A 1 -39.71 -26.16 31.93
CA MET A 1 -38.45 -25.40 31.78
C MET A 1 -37.61 -26.20 30.80
N ASP A 2 -37.81 -25.92 29.52
CA ASP A 2 -37.17 -26.63 28.41
C ASP A 2 -35.93 -25.82 28.02
N THR A 3 -34.79 -26.30 28.49
CA THR A 3 -33.47 -25.75 28.20
C THR A 3 -33.11 -26.02 26.74
N SER A 4 -32.43 -25.05 26.13
CA SER A 4 -31.46 -25.29 25.06
C SER A 4 -32.00 -25.34 23.61
N ARG A 5 -32.54 -24.21 23.14
CA ARG A 5 -32.53 -23.86 21.69
C ARG A 5 -32.08 -22.42 21.45
N TYR A 6 -31.19 -21.91 22.30
CA TYR A 6 -30.44 -20.71 21.96
C TYR A 6 -29.38 -21.12 20.95
N LEU A 7 -29.70 -20.81 19.70
CA LEU A 7 -28.90 -20.98 18.51
C LEU A 7 -27.47 -20.52 18.79
N ASP A 8 -26.52 -21.45 18.67
CA ASP A 8 -25.14 -21.17 18.32
C ASP A 8 -25.14 -20.41 16.98
N TYR A 9 -25.39 -19.11 17.03
CA TYR A 9 -24.92 -18.19 16.01
C TYR A 9 -23.42 -18.04 16.26
N GLU A 10 -22.66 -19.01 15.77
CA GLU A 10 -21.29 -18.76 15.39
C GLU A 10 -21.38 -17.72 14.26
N GLU A 11 -21.45 -16.45 14.64
CA GLU A 11 -21.20 -15.32 13.76
C GLU A 11 -19.77 -15.53 13.28
N ALA A 12 -19.65 -16.25 12.16
CA ALA A 12 -18.40 -16.42 11.46
C ALA A 12 -17.92 -15.01 11.19
N GLU A 13 -16.99 -14.55 12.03
CA GLU A 13 -16.27 -13.30 11.85
C GLU A 13 -15.58 -13.45 10.51
N GLU A 14 -16.27 -13.04 9.44
CA GLU A 14 -15.74 -12.96 8.10
C GLU A 14 -14.63 -11.94 8.22
N LYS A 15 -13.40 -12.43 8.48
CA LYS A 15 -12.20 -11.61 8.55
C LYS A 15 -12.29 -10.67 7.37
N PRO A 16 -12.34 -9.34 7.58
CA PRO A 16 -12.55 -8.41 6.50
C PRO A 16 -11.48 -8.74 5.48
N ARG A 17 -11.90 -9.24 4.31
CA ARG A 17 -10.98 -9.55 3.23
C ARG A 17 -10.28 -8.24 2.96
N ALA A 18 -9.01 -8.16 3.36
CA ALA A 18 -8.24 -6.94 3.28
C ALA A 18 -8.35 -6.47 1.83
N ARG A 19 -9.03 -5.35 1.62
CA ARG A 19 -9.29 -4.88 0.27
C ARG A 19 -7.95 -4.42 -0.27
N ILE A 20 -7.60 -4.90 -1.46
CA ILE A 20 -6.44 -4.40 -2.17
C ILE A 20 -6.73 -2.94 -2.49
N VAL A 21 -5.88 -2.06 -1.97
CA VAL A 21 -5.96 -0.61 -2.17
C VAL A 21 -5.24 -0.23 -3.45
N ALA A 22 -4.05 -0.80 -3.67
CA ALA A 22 -3.19 -0.55 -4.81
C ALA A 22 -2.25 -1.74 -5.05
N TYR A 23 -1.41 -1.65 -6.07
CA TYR A 23 -0.30 -2.56 -6.30
C TYR A 23 0.99 -1.75 -6.31
N CYS A 24 2.05 -2.32 -5.77
CA CYS A 24 3.36 -1.67 -5.77
C CYS A 24 3.96 -1.72 -7.16
N ASP A 25 4.32 -0.57 -7.71
CA ASP A 25 4.91 -0.44 -9.06
C ASP A 25 6.34 -0.98 -9.13
N HIS A 26 7.02 -1.15 -7.98
CA HIS A 26 8.37 -1.72 -7.92
C HIS A 26 8.36 -3.26 -7.87
N CYS A 27 7.60 -3.86 -6.95
CA CYS A 27 7.63 -5.31 -6.74
C CYS A 27 6.42 -6.06 -7.32
N GLY A 28 5.37 -5.35 -7.74
CA GLY A 28 4.14 -5.92 -8.32
C GLY A 28 3.16 -6.52 -7.32
N TYR A 29 3.47 -6.51 -6.02
CA TYR A 29 2.61 -7.08 -4.99
C TYR A 29 1.49 -6.13 -4.54
N ALA A 30 0.40 -6.70 -4.02
CA ALA A 30 -0.75 -5.95 -3.53
C ALA A 30 -0.41 -5.14 -2.26
N ILE A 31 -1.00 -3.95 -2.18
CA ILE A 31 -1.00 -3.07 -1.00
C ILE A 31 -2.39 -3.16 -0.38
N TYR A 32 -2.45 -3.49 0.90
CA TYR A 32 -3.71 -3.66 1.63
C TYR A 32 -4.09 -2.45 2.50
N SER A 33 -3.15 -1.52 2.69
CA SER A 33 -3.35 -0.29 3.45
C SER A 33 -2.59 0.88 2.81
N THR A 34 -3.20 2.06 2.74
CA THR A 34 -2.52 3.29 2.34
C THR A 34 -1.38 3.66 3.28
N ASP A 35 -1.43 3.18 4.54
CA ASP A 35 -0.36 3.38 5.51
C ASP A 35 0.85 2.48 5.26
N GLU A 36 0.78 1.52 4.34
CA GLU A 36 1.90 0.65 3.96
C GLU A 36 2.51 1.04 2.62
N ALA A 37 2.08 2.17 2.05
CA ALA A 37 2.54 2.67 0.76
C ALA A 37 2.98 4.14 0.81
N PHE A 38 3.88 4.48 -0.11
CA PHE A 38 4.26 5.83 -0.48
C PHE A 38 3.77 6.10 -1.89
N GLU A 39 3.17 7.26 -2.09
CA GLU A 39 2.85 7.81 -3.42
C GLU A 39 3.97 8.76 -3.82
N ILE A 40 4.54 8.56 -5.01
CA ILE A 40 5.67 9.34 -5.50
C ILE A 40 5.16 10.54 -6.28
N GLU A 41 5.37 11.72 -5.71
CA GLU A 41 5.02 12.97 -6.36
C GLU A 41 5.91 13.21 -7.60
N GLY A 42 5.29 13.20 -8.79
CA GLY A 42 5.93 13.51 -10.06
C GLY A 42 5.89 12.41 -11.12
N ASN A 43 5.50 11.20 -10.75
CA ASN A 43 5.13 10.09 -11.66
C ASN A 43 3.83 9.41 -11.21
N GLY A 44 3.45 9.52 -9.93
CA GLY A 44 2.24 8.90 -9.39
C GLY A 44 2.43 7.42 -9.08
N ASP A 45 3.68 6.96 -8.98
CA ASP A 45 4.00 5.58 -8.65
C ASP A 45 3.62 5.31 -7.20
N ILE A 46 3.09 4.12 -6.92
CA ILE A 46 2.75 3.68 -5.58
C ILE A 46 3.71 2.57 -5.18
N ILE A 47 4.44 2.78 -4.07
CA ILE A 47 5.53 1.89 -3.65
C ILE A 47 5.29 1.43 -2.21
N HIS A 48 5.50 0.15 -1.89
CA HIS A 48 5.47 -0.29 -0.49
C HIS A 48 6.51 0.47 0.34
N LYS A 49 6.21 0.75 1.61
CA LYS A 49 7.19 1.37 2.51
C LYS A 49 8.49 0.57 2.60
N ASP A 50 8.43 -0.75 2.57
CA ASP A 50 9.60 -1.63 2.55
C ASP A 50 10.39 -1.56 1.23
N CYS A 51 9.71 -1.41 0.10
CA CYS A 51 10.34 -1.29 -1.22
C CYS A 51 10.88 0.11 -1.51
N TRP A 52 10.57 1.10 -0.67
CA TRP A 52 10.95 2.49 -0.89
C TRP A 52 12.45 2.69 -1.01
N CYS A 53 13.25 2.07 -0.15
CA CYS A 53 14.70 2.23 -0.18
C CYS A 53 15.29 1.77 -1.52
N GLU A 54 14.93 0.56 -1.95
CA GLU A 54 15.41 -0.03 -3.22
C GLU A 54 14.96 0.83 -4.42
N TYR A 55 13.67 1.20 -4.47
CA TYR A 55 13.14 2.09 -5.50
C TYR A 55 13.85 3.46 -5.52
N ALA A 56 14.07 4.06 -4.36
CA ALA A 56 14.73 5.36 -4.25
C ALA A 56 16.20 5.30 -4.69
N GLU A 57 16.91 4.20 -4.40
CA GLU A 57 18.28 3.99 -4.87
C GLU A 57 18.34 3.84 -6.40
N GLU A 58 17.42 3.10 -7.01
CA GLU A 58 17.35 2.93 -8.46
C GLU A 58 16.97 4.23 -9.19
N HIS A 59 16.06 5.02 -8.60
CA HIS A 59 15.55 6.26 -9.18
C HIS A 59 16.24 7.53 -8.65
N MET A 60 17.29 7.41 -7.83
CA MET A 60 17.97 8.54 -7.20
C MET A 60 18.44 9.60 -8.22
N LEU A 61 18.90 9.14 -9.39
CA LEU A 61 19.40 10.03 -10.44
C LEU A 61 18.28 10.80 -11.16
N ASP A 62 17.09 10.20 -11.28
CA ASP A 62 15.92 10.86 -11.86
C ASP A 62 15.37 11.94 -10.93
N PHE A 63 15.38 11.70 -9.61
CA PHE A 63 15.03 12.71 -8.62
C PHE A 63 15.99 13.91 -8.63
N VAL A 64 17.31 13.65 -8.66
CA VAL A 64 18.33 14.72 -8.72
C VAL A 64 18.21 15.53 -10.01
N ARG A 65 17.96 14.88 -11.15
CA ARG A 65 17.74 15.58 -12.43
C ARG A 65 16.50 16.46 -12.39
N LYS A 66 15.37 15.97 -11.87
CA LYS A 66 14.15 16.78 -11.71
C LYS A 66 14.35 17.97 -10.79
N ALA A 67 15.03 17.80 -9.65
CA ALA A 67 15.35 18.91 -8.73
C ALA A 67 16.22 19.98 -9.38
N SER A 68 17.17 19.58 -10.23
CA SER A 68 18.06 20.49 -10.95
C SER A 68 17.32 21.38 -11.97
N PHE A 69 16.26 20.86 -12.60
CA PHE A 69 15.43 21.63 -13.54
C PHE A 69 14.40 22.53 -12.85
N SER A 70 13.98 22.19 -11.62
CA SER A 70 13.05 22.99 -10.84
C SER A 70 13.69 24.18 -10.12
N ALA A 71 15.02 24.30 -10.07
CA ALA A 71 15.71 25.43 -9.44
C ALA A 71 16.01 26.60 -10.40
N ALA A 72 15.46 26.56 -11.62
CA ALA A 72 15.69 27.56 -12.67
C ALA A 72 14.43 28.40 -12.98
N TYR A 73 13.82 29.00 -11.94
CA TYR A 73 12.84 30.08 -12.11
C TYR A 73 13.05 31.19 -11.07
#